data_AF-A0A4Q3ET28-F1
#
_entry.id   AF-A0A4Q3ET28-F1
#
_cell.length_a   1.000
_cell.length_b   1.000
_cell.length_c   1.000
_cell.angle_alpha   90.00
_cell.angle_beta   90.00
_cell.angle_gamma   90.00
#
_symmetry.space_group_name_H-M   'P 1'
#
loop_
_entity.id
_entity.type
_entity.pdbx_description
1 polymer ?
#
loop_
_entity_poly.entity_id
_entity_poly.type
_entity_poly.pdbx_seq_one_letter_code
_entity_poly.pdbx_strand_id
1 'polypeptide(L)'
;MLHLLKTCVTAAVLFIVSFQVNAQANWPSPEVEQLYNKARENHSIGNLKQAISLYQQAILLAPDMMIIHRELGKAYYLAGGYAEARSTLEPIIKSGEADEQSYQALAACYSAENEFKKARKTLQEGMTHFQHSGILYHELGKLYEDDHDDREALKTWLQGIEADPEYHVNYYEAARMYMNTEKPVWAIIYGEMFINLEQQTPRSQETRKMLLAAYRRIYGRPSEDGIPKYGKDKKIAVGPLTFEQAVYNTMMKLAPVVSDGVTTENLTMLRTRFMMDWTLLYSNRFPFSLFIRQDDMIRNGYFDIYNQWLFGKAENVAQYDAWNKFHTDAMPDLQEWMQGHKFRPVAGDAYNDKQVNLVMEKSKG
;
A
#
# COMPACT_ATOMS: atom_id res chain seq x y z
N MET A 1 52.90 -43.53 14.59
CA MET A 1 53.57 -42.39 13.91
C MET A 1 52.66 -42.00 12.75
N LEU A 2 52.42 -40.70 12.56
CA LEU A 2 51.71 -40.00 11.46
C LEU A 2 51.19 -40.88 10.30
N HIS A 3 49.87 -40.98 10.06
CA HIS A 3 49.11 -40.29 8.98
C HIS A 3 48.12 -41.31 8.35
N LEU A 4 47.01 -40.98 7.67
CA LEU A 4 46.39 -39.68 7.34
C LEU A 4 44.83 -39.82 7.37
N LEU A 5 44.09 -38.76 7.00
CA LEU A 5 42.62 -38.60 7.03
C LEU A 5 41.78 -39.66 6.26
N LYS A 6 40.69 -40.13 6.90
CA LYS A 6 39.36 -40.18 6.26
C LYS A 6 38.36 -39.44 7.16
N THR A 7 38.01 -38.23 6.75
CA THR A 7 37.14 -37.31 7.50
C THR A 7 35.68 -37.74 7.43
N CYS A 8 35.04 -37.88 8.59
CA CYS A 8 33.59 -37.84 8.69
C CYS A 8 33.09 -36.46 8.25
N VAL A 9 32.22 -36.42 7.24
CA VAL A 9 31.34 -35.27 7.00
C VAL A 9 29.92 -35.81 6.80
N THR A 10 29.28 -36.18 7.91
CA THR A 10 27.83 -36.25 7.96
C THR A 10 27.31 -34.82 7.85
N ALA A 11 26.76 -34.48 6.68
CA ALA A 11 26.16 -33.16 6.46
C ALA A 11 24.91 -33.01 7.34
N ALA A 12 25.10 -32.41 8.52
CA ALA A 12 23.99 -31.97 9.35
C ALA A 12 23.28 -30.83 8.60
N VAL A 13 22.12 -31.16 8.01
CA VAL A 13 21.22 -30.15 7.45
C VAL A 13 20.65 -29.36 8.63
N LEU A 14 21.30 -28.24 8.94
CA LEU A 14 20.77 -27.20 9.80
C LEU A 14 19.54 -26.62 9.11
N PHE A 15 18.37 -27.19 9.41
CA PHE A 15 17.10 -26.50 9.26
C PHE A 15 17.15 -25.27 10.17
N ILE A 16 17.59 -24.15 9.60
CA ILE A 16 17.29 -22.83 10.14
C ILE A 16 15.79 -22.65 9.95
N VAL A 17 15.02 -23.15 10.93
CA VAL A 17 13.64 -22.73 11.12
C VAL A 17 13.73 -21.24 11.41
N SER A 18 13.46 -20.43 10.38
CA SER A 18 13.29 -19.00 10.53
C SER A 18 12.06 -18.80 11.40
N PHE A 19 12.27 -18.74 12.72
CA PHE A 19 11.28 -18.24 13.65
C PHE A 19 10.89 -16.85 13.17
N GLN A 20 9.72 -16.74 12.55
CA GLN A 20 9.01 -15.49 12.55
C GLN A 20 8.73 -15.19 14.01
N VAL A 21 9.52 -14.28 14.58
CA VAL A 21 9.22 -13.67 15.87
C VAL A 21 8.00 -12.80 15.63
N ASN A 22 6.82 -13.43 15.61
CA ASN A 22 5.63 -12.75 16.07
C ASN A 22 5.98 -12.22 17.45
N ALA A 23 6.10 -10.90 17.59
CA ALA A 23 6.30 -10.24 18.86
C ALA A 23 5.00 -10.37 19.68
N GLN A 24 4.74 -11.58 20.16
CA GLN A 24 3.68 -11.85 21.12
C GLN A 24 4.06 -11.09 22.38
N ALA A 25 3.24 -10.10 22.73
CA ALA A 25 3.49 -9.25 23.88
C ALA A 25 3.69 -10.14 25.12
N ASN A 26 4.77 -9.90 25.88
CA ASN A 26 5.08 -10.72 27.03
C ASN A 26 4.16 -10.32 28.19
N TRP A 27 2.98 -10.94 28.25
CA TRP A 27 1.94 -10.60 29.21
C TRP A 27 2.37 -10.92 30.65
N PRO A 28 2.27 -9.98 31.61
CA PRO A 28 2.62 -10.24 33.01
C PRO A 28 1.80 -11.35 33.67
N SER A 29 0.58 -11.61 33.18
CA SER A 29 -0.22 -12.77 33.57
C SER A 29 -1.23 -13.16 32.47
N PRO A 30 -1.75 -14.41 32.49
CA PRO A 30 -2.84 -14.83 31.60
C PRO A 30 -4.13 -14.02 31.81
N GLU A 31 -4.34 -13.43 32.99
CA GLU A 31 -5.49 -12.58 33.29
C GLU A 31 -5.40 -11.23 32.55
N VAL A 32 -4.21 -10.62 32.52
CA VAL A 32 -3.95 -9.40 31.72
C VAL A 32 -4.16 -9.68 30.23
N GLU A 33 -3.63 -10.80 29.72
CA GLU A 33 -3.85 -11.22 28.33
C GLU A 33 -5.34 -11.42 28.03
N GLN A 34 -6.08 -12.09 28.92
CA GLN A 34 -7.50 -12.33 28.74
C GLN A 34 -8.33 -11.03 28.75
N LEU A 35 -8.03 -10.11 29.68
CA LEU A 35 -8.69 -8.80 29.74
C LEU A 35 -8.39 -7.97 28.49
N TYR A 36 -7.14 -7.90 28.06
CA TYR A 36 -6.73 -7.20 26.84
C TYR A 36 -7.42 -7.78 25.60
N ASN A 37 -7.45 -9.11 25.44
CA ASN A 37 -8.08 -9.76 24.29
C ASN A 37 -9.60 -9.51 24.26
N LYS A 38 -10.30 -9.62 25.41
CA LYS A 38 -11.73 -9.26 25.52
C LYS A 38 -11.97 -7.77 25.24
N ALA A 39 -11.07 -6.89 25.69
CA ALA A 39 -11.16 -5.46 25.44
C ALA A 39 -11.04 -5.17 23.93
N ARG A 40 -10.05 -5.78 23.27
CA ARG A 40 -9.81 -5.67 21.82
C ARG A 40 -10.96 -6.22 20.98
N GLU A 41 -11.56 -7.33 21.39
CA GLU A 41 -12.78 -7.86 20.76
C GLU A 41 -13.92 -6.84 20.86
N ASN A 42 -14.22 -6.35 22.07
CA ASN A 42 -15.26 -5.33 22.29
C ASN A 42 -14.97 -4.03 21.52
N HIS A 43 -13.71 -3.63 21.42
CA HIS A 43 -13.26 -2.48 20.63
C HIS A 43 -13.57 -2.68 19.14
N SER A 44 -13.24 -3.85 18.57
CA SER A 44 -13.46 -4.16 17.15
C SER A 44 -14.93 -4.22 16.74
N ILE A 45 -15.84 -4.59 17.64
CA ILE A 45 -17.29 -4.60 17.40
C ILE A 45 -17.99 -3.28 17.76
N GLY A 46 -17.23 -2.25 18.15
CA GLY A 46 -17.77 -0.93 18.52
C GLY A 46 -18.40 -0.84 19.91
N ASN A 47 -18.23 -1.84 20.78
CA ASN A 47 -18.67 -1.79 22.18
C ASN A 47 -17.66 -1.03 23.06
N LEU A 48 -17.44 0.24 22.72
CA LEU A 48 -16.34 1.05 23.24
C LEU A 48 -16.38 1.23 24.76
N LYS A 49 -17.57 1.34 25.37
CA LYS A 49 -17.72 1.45 26.83
C LYS A 49 -17.17 0.22 27.57
N GLN A 50 -17.47 -0.98 27.06
CA GLN A 50 -16.96 -2.22 27.63
C GLN A 50 -15.46 -2.39 27.36
N ALA A 51 -15.00 -2.02 26.16
CA ALA A 51 -13.58 -2.04 25.80
C ALA A 51 -12.74 -1.16 26.75
N ILE A 52 -13.15 0.09 26.95
CA ILE A 52 -12.52 1.05 27.89
C ILE A 52 -12.45 0.45 29.30
N SER A 53 -13.56 -0.08 29.82
CA SER A 53 -13.60 -0.68 31.17
C SER A 53 -12.67 -1.89 31.32
N LEU A 54 -12.55 -2.73 30.28
CA LEU A 54 -11.66 -3.90 30.29
C LEU A 54 -10.18 -3.50 30.15
N TYR A 55 -9.86 -2.50 29.32
CA TYR A 55 -8.50 -1.95 29.24
C TYR A 55 -8.07 -1.30 30.57
N GLN A 56 -8.96 -0.54 31.23
CA GLN A 56 -8.71 0.01 32.57
C GLN A 56 -8.41 -1.09 33.59
N GLN A 57 -9.18 -2.18 33.60
CA GLN A 57 -8.91 -3.35 34.47
C GLN A 57 -7.56 -3.99 34.16
N ALA A 58 -7.20 -4.14 32.88
CA ALA A 58 -5.91 -4.70 32.49
C ALA A 58 -4.72 -3.80 32.91
N ILE A 59 -4.87 -2.47 32.84
CA ILE A 59 -3.88 -1.49 33.32
C ILE A 59 -3.70 -1.57 34.84
N LEU A 60 -4.76 -1.81 35.62
CA LEU A 60 -4.64 -1.99 37.07
C LEU A 60 -3.77 -3.21 37.45
N LEU A 61 -3.75 -4.24 36.61
CA LEU A 61 -2.93 -5.45 36.81
C LEU A 61 -1.54 -5.36 36.15
N ALA A 62 -1.38 -4.48 35.14
CA ALA A 62 -0.15 -4.30 34.39
C ALA A 62 0.05 -2.82 34.00
N PRO A 63 0.40 -1.95 34.97
CA PRO A 63 0.47 -0.50 34.75
C PRO A 63 1.55 -0.08 33.75
N ASP A 64 2.59 -0.88 33.57
CA ASP A 64 3.72 -0.57 32.69
C ASP A 64 3.54 -1.12 31.24
N MET A 65 2.42 -1.79 30.94
CA MET A 65 2.16 -2.33 29.60
C MET A 65 1.61 -1.26 28.67
N MET A 66 2.51 -0.48 28.05
CA MET A 66 2.18 0.64 27.14
C MET A 66 1.24 0.26 25.98
N ILE A 67 1.28 -0.99 25.50
CA ILE A 67 0.32 -1.51 24.52
C ILE A 67 -1.14 -1.36 24.98
N ILE A 68 -1.42 -1.52 26.27
CA ILE A 68 -2.79 -1.43 26.82
C ILE A 68 -3.22 0.04 26.93
N HIS A 69 -2.33 0.93 27.36
CA HIS A 69 -2.57 2.38 27.37
C HIS A 69 -2.82 2.94 25.96
N ARG A 70 -2.04 2.49 24.97
CA ARG A 70 -2.22 2.86 23.57
C ARG A 70 -3.59 2.43 23.04
N GLU A 71 -4.00 1.19 23.27
CA GLU A 71 -5.33 0.71 22.84
C GLU A 71 -6.48 1.36 23.62
N LEU A 72 -6.28 1.69 24.91
CA LEU A 72 -7.23 2.51 25.68
C LEU A 72 -7.37 3.92 25.08
N GLY A 73 -6.26 4.57 24.72
CA GLY A 73 -6.26 5.87 24.06
C GLY A 73 -7.03 5.87 22.74
N LYS A 74 -6.83 4.83 21.91
CA LYS A 74 -7.62 4.62 20.68
C LYS A 74 -9.11 4.39 20.98
N ALA A 75 -9.45 3.61 22.01
CA ALA A 75 -10.83 3.35 22.39
C ALA A 75 -11.55 4.62 22.91
N TYR A 76 -10.85 5.47 23.68
CA TYR A 76 -11.35 6.79 24.06
C TYR A 76 -11.54 7.71 22.85
N TYR A 77 -10.59 7.75 21.91
CA TYR A 77 -10.71 8.52 20.67
C TYR A 77 -11.96 8.13 19.87
N LEU A 78 -12.18 6.83 19.62
CA LEU A 78 -13.39 6.37 18.92
C LEU A 78 -14.68 6.64 19.70
N ALA A 79 -14.61 6.78 21.02
CA ALA A 79 -15.75 7.13 21.88
C ALA A 79 -16.01 8.65 21.95
N GLY A 80 -15.19 9.48 21.29
CA GLY A 80 -15.25 10.95 21.36
C GLY A 80 -14.60 11.54 22.61
N GLY A 81 -14.00 10.72 23.49
CA GLY A 81 -13.29 11.14 24.70
C GLY A 81 -11.87 11.61 24.39
N TYR A 82 -11.72 12.67 23.59
CA TYR A 82 -10.41 13.12 23.11
C TYR A 82 -9.49 13.58 24.26
N ALA A 83 -10.03 14.18 25.32
CA ALA A 83 -9.26 14.61 26.47
C ALA A 83 -8.70 13.41 27.27
N GLU A 84 -9.48 12.35 27.44
CA GLU A 84 -9.10 11.10 28.09
C GLU A 84 -8.12 10.29 27.23
N ALA A 85 -8.30 10.30 25.90
CA ALA A 85 -7.34 9.73 24.97
C ALA A 85 -5.98 10.42 25.09
N ARG A 86 -5.93 11.77 25.11
CA ARG A 86 -4.70 12.53 25.29
C ARG A 86 -4.05 12.31 26.65
N SER A 87 -4.82 12.32 27.74
CA SER A 87 -4.26 12.08 29.08
C SER A 87 -3.67 10.66 29.23
N THR A 88 -4.16 9.70 28.44
CA THR A 88 -3.62 8.34 28.36
C THR A 88 -2.38 8.24 27.45
N LEU A 89 -2.36 8.94 26.30
CA LEU A 89 -1.31 8.81 25.28
C LEU A 89 -0.09 9.72 25.49
N GLU A 90 -0.29 10.95 25.98
CA GLU A 90 0.81 11.91 26.19
C GLU A 90 1.90 11.39 27.17
N PRO A 91 1.60 10.65 28.25
CA PRO A 91 2.62 10.04 29.11
C PRO A 91 3.49 9.01 28.39
N ILE A 92 2.93 8.19 27.50
CA ILE A 92 3.64 7.14 26.74
C ILE A 92 4.70 7.78 25.82
N ILE A 93 4.34 8.89 25.16
CA ILE A 93 5.29 9.62 24.31
C ILE A 93 6.38 10.27 25.16
N LYS A 94 6.04 10.80 26.35
CA LYS A 94 7.01 11.40 27.29
C LYS A 94 7.95 10.38 27.95
N SER A 95 7.55 9.10 28.10
CA SER A 95 8.44 8.05 28.61
C SER A 95 9.44 7.54 27.57
N GLY A 96 9.19 7.79 26.28
CA GLY A 96 9.99 7.26 25.18
C GLY A 96 9.63 5.81 24.80
N GLU A 97 8.59 5.25 25.39
CA GLU A 97 8.09 3.88 25.12
C GLU A 97 6.95 3.85 24.08
N ALA A 98 6.63 5.00 23.49
CA ALA A 98 5.67 5.13 22.41
C ALA A 98 6.15 4.46 21.12
N ASP A 99 5.21 3.87 20.39
CA ASP A 99 5.36 3.36 19.02
C ASP A 99 4.71 4.31 18.00
N GLU A 100 4.84 4.00 16.71
CA GLU A 100 4.23 4.79 15.63
C GLU A 100 2.70 4.90 15.76
N GLN A 101 2.04 3.87 16.30
CA GLN A 101 0.59 3.87 16.52
C GLN A 101 0.16 4.79 17.68
N SER A 102 1.04 5.03 18.65
CA SER A 102 0.81 5.99 19.74
C SER A 102 0.87 7.43 19.22
N TYR A 103 1.83 7.74 18.35
CA TYR A 103 1.92 9.03 17.67
C TYR A 103 0.72 9.26 16.73
N GLN A 104 0.30 8.25 15.95
CA GLN A 104 -0.94 8.29 15.15
C GLN A 104 -2.15 8.61 16.04
N ALA A 105 -2.34 7.86 17.13
CA ALA A 105 -3.52 8.02 17.97
C ALA A 105 -3.59 9.42 18.63
N LEU A 106 -2.46 9.95 19.10
CA LEU A 106 -2.41 11.29 19.68
C LEU A 106 -2.65 12.37 18.60
N ALA A 107 -2.08 12.22 17.41
CA ALA A 107 -2.32 13.15 16.31
C ALA A 107 -3.79 13.15 15.85
N ALA A 108 -4.44 11.99 15.81
CA ALA A 108 -5.86 11.87 15.52
C ALA A 108 -6.73 12.60 16.57
N CYS A 109 -6.38 12.49 17.86
CA CYS A 109 -7.07 13.25 18.93
C CYS A 109 -6.96 14.76 18.72
N TYR A 110 -5.73 15.28 18.50
CA TYR A 110 -5.55 16.70 18.20
C TYR A 110 -6.29 17.13 16.92
N SER A 111 -6.34 16.28 15.89
CA SER A 111 -7.07 16.58 14.65
C SER A 111 -8.58 16.69 14.89
N ALA A 112 -9.18 15.78 15.67
CA ALA A 112 -10.60 15.83 16.01
C ALA A 112 -10.99 17.03 16.89
N GLU A 113 -10.04 17.57 17.67
CA GLU A 113 -10.18 18.84 18.39
C GLU A 113 -9.89 20.08 17.52
N ASN A 114 -9.65 19.92 16.21
CA ASN A 114 -9.22 20.95 15.25
C ASN A 114 -7.85 21.58 15.56
N GLU A 115 -7.03 20.94 16.40
CA GLU A 115 -5.67 21.33 16.74
C GLU A 115 -4.65 20.84 15.69
N PHE A 116 -4.92 21.05 14.39
CA PHE A 116 -4.14 20.51 13.26
C PHE A 116 -2.63 20.81 13.34
N LYS A 117 -2.24 21.96 13.91
CA LYS A 117 -0.82 22.29 14.14
C LYS A 117 -0.13 21.37 15.15
N LYS A 118 -0.84 20.96 16.22
CA LYS A 118 -0.33 19.97 17.17
C LYS A 118 -0.32 18.59 16.53
N ALA A 119 -1.40 18.19 15.84
CA ALA A 119 -1.48 16.91 15.13
C ALA A 119 -0.30 16.71 14.16
N ARG A 120 -0.02 17.69 13.29
CA ARG A 120 1.14 17.66 12.38
C ARG A 120 2.47 17.59 13.14
N LYS A 121 2.65 18.37 14.22
CA LYS A 121 3.87 18.30 15.04
C LYS A 121 4.07 16.92 15.66
N THR A 122 3.01 16.31 16.22
CA THR A 122 3.05 14.97 16.81
C THR A 122 3.47 13.91 15.79
N LEU A 123 2.92 13.94 14.57
CA LEU A 123 3.36 13.02 13.51
C LEU A 123 4.81 13.25 13.11
N GLN A 124 5.21 14.51 12.91
CA GLN A 124 6.60 14.86 12.57
C GLN A 124 7.60 14.43 13.66
N GLU A 125 7.24 14.56 14.95
CA GLU A 125 8.01 14.06 16.08
C GLU A 125 8.15 12.53 16.01
N GLY A 126 7.03 11.82 15.86
CA GLY A 126 7.02 10.36 15.66
C GLY A 126 7.88 9.91 14.49
N MET A 127 7.88 10.63 13.37
CA MET A 127 8.70 10.33 12.19
C MET A 127 10.20 10.50 12.43
N THR A 128 10.64 11.27 13.44
CA THR A 128 12.07 11.32 13.82
C THR A 128 12.53 10.03 14.47
N HIS A 129 11.65 9.38 15.23
CA HIS A 129 11.89 8.09 15.90
C HIS A 129 11.62 6.90 14.97
N PHE A 130 10.57 6.98 14.14
CA PHE A 130 10.06 5.91 13.29
C PHE A 130 10.14 6.30 11.81
N GLN A 131 11.37 6.47 11.31
CA GLN A 131 11.64 6.95 9.95
C GLN A 131 11.12 6.03 8.84
N HIS A 132 10.93 4.73 9.13
CA HIS A 132 10.39 3.72 8.22
C HIS A 132 8.92 3.38 8.52
N SER A 133 8.13 4.35 9.00
CA SER A 133 6.74 4.13 9.40
C SER A 133 5.76 4.68 8.37
N GLY A 134 5.25 3.82 7.48
CA GLY A 134 4.32 4.21 6.43
C GLY A 134 3.03 4.83 6.97
N ILE A 135 2.59 4.38 8.15
CA ILE A 135 1.39 4.89 8.82
C ILE A 135 1.51 6.36 9.25
N LEU A 136 2.70 6.82 9.67
CA LEU A 136 2.90 8.24 10.03
C LEU A 136 2.89 9.15 8.80
N TYR A 137 3.49 8.71 7.69
CA TYR A 137 3.39 9.42 6.41
C TYR A 137 1.94 9.46 5.89
N HIS A 138 1.19 8.37 6.05
CA HIS A 138 -0.23 8.31 5.68
C HIS A 138 -1.06 9.37 6.41
N GLU A 139 -1.00 9.39 7.74
CA GLU A 139 -1.77 10.36 8.54
C GLU A 139 -1.31 11.80 8.27
N LEU A 140 -0.01 12.03 8.06
CA LEU A 140 0.50 13.38 7.81
C LEU A 140 0.04 13.87 6.42
N GLY A 141 0.06 13.01 5.40
CA GLY A 141 -0.47 13.34 4.08
C GLY A 141 -1.97 13.62 4.12
N LYS A 142 -2.74 12.85 4.92
CA LYS A 142 -4.16 13.10 5.15
C LYS A 142 -4.40 14.47 5.83
N LEU A 143 -3.62 14.84 6.83
CA LEU A 143 -3.68 16.18 7.44
C LEU A 143 -3.29 17.33 6.49
N TYR A 144 -2.63 17.04 5.37
CA TYR A 144 -2.41 18.01 4.28
C TYR A 144 -3.58 18.04 3.29
N GLU A 145 -4.20 16.91 2.97
CA GLU A 145 -5.42 16.83 2.13
C GLU A 145 -6.62 17.52 2.83
N ASP A 146 -6.78 17.29 4.13
CA ASP A 146 -7.78 17.97 4.99
C ASP A 146 -7.55 19.50 5.08
N ASP A 147 -6.30 19.97 4.91
CA ASP A 147 -5.90 21.40 4.84
C ASP A 147 -5.87 21.93 3.37
N HIS A 148 -6.36 21.12 2.42
CA HIS A 148 -6.39 21.38 0.97
C HIS A 148 -5.03 21.65 0.30
N ASP A 149 -3.90 21.22 0.89
CA ASP A 149 -2.59 21.21 0.22
C ASP A 149 -2.28 19.84 -0.37
N ASP A 150 -3.06 19.48 -1.39
CA ASP A 150 -2.96 18.25 -2.19
C ASP A 150 -1.52 17.92 -2.65
N ARG A 151 -0.65 18.94 -2.80
CA ARG A 151 0.74 18.75 -3.24
C ARG A 151 1.61 18.16 -2.13
N GLU A 152 1.53 18.73 -0.93
CA GLU A 152 2.27 18.20 0.22
C GLU A 152 1.64 16.88 0.71
N ALA A 153 0.32 16.69 0.54
CA ALA A 153 -0.33 15.39 0.74
C ALA A 153 0.30 14.30 -0.15
N LEU A 154 0.28 14.50 -1.48
CA LEU A 154 0.85 13.56 -2.45
C LEU A 154 2.34 13.27 -2.17
N LYS A 155 3.12 14.34 -1.93
CA LYS A 155 4.55 14.25 -1.65
C LYS A 155 4.83 13.46 -0.37
N THR A 156 4.02 13.65 0.68
CA THR A 156 4.15 12.92 1.94
C THR A 156 3.86 11.43 1.73
N TRP A 157 2.80 11.07 1.00
CA TRP A 157 2.51 9.67 0.66
C TRP A 157 3.59 9.03 -0.23
N LEU A 158 4.18 9.79 -1.18
CA LEU A 158 5.33 9.34 -1.97
C LEU A 158 6.62 9.18 -1.15
N GLN A 159 6.78 9.91 -0.05
CA GLN A 159 7.85 9.65 0.91
C GLN A 159 7.55 8.40 1.76
N GLY A 160 6.29 8.22 2.16
CA GLY A 160 5.83 7.01 2.86
C GLY A 160 6.02 5.72 2.07
N ILE A 161 5.81 5.74 0.75
CA ILE A 161 6.08 4.61 -0.16
C ILE A 161 7.56 4.21 -0.19
N GLU A 162 8.49 5.17 -0.10
CA GLU A 162 9.93 4.90 -0.09
C GLU A 162 10.41 4.45 1.31
N ALA A 163 9.86 5.06 2.35
CA ALA A 163 10.19 4.78 3.74
C ALA A 163 9.67 3.42 4.22
N ASP A 164 8.48 3.03 3.78
CA ASP A 164 7.81 1.78 4.14
C ASP A 164 7.05 1.20 2.93
N PRO A 165 7.76 0.47 2.04
CA PRO A 165 7.18 -0.08 0.82
C PRO A 165 6.07 -1.12 1.07
N GLU A 166 6.05 -1.79 2.22
CA GLU A 166 5.00 -2.78 2.52
C GLU A 166 3.70 -2.10 3.03
N TYR A 167 3.74 -0.82 3.43
CA TYR A 167 2.57 -0.08 3.89
C TYR A 167 1.67 0.38 2.73
N HIS A 168 0.71 -0.49 2.41
CA HIS A 168 -0.23 -0.40 1.31
C HIS A 168 -1.03 0.90 1.21
N VAL A 169 -1.39 1.55 2.33
CA VAL A 169 -2.34 2.68 2.27
C VAL A 169 -1.74 3.90 1.54
N ASN A 170 -0.44 4.17 1.67
CA ASN A 170 0.21 5.27 0.94
C ASN A 170 0.07 5.12 -0.60
N TYR A 171 0.09 3.89 -1.11
CA TYR A 171 -0.15 3.60 -2.52
C TYR A 171 -1.59 3.87 -2.94
N TYR A 172 -2.57 3.51 -2.11
CA TYR A 172 -3.99 3.77 -2.37
C TYR A 172 -4.28 5.27 -2.44
N GLU A 173 -3.79 6.04 -1.45
CA GLU A 173 -3.95 7.49 -1.40
C GLU A 173 -3.26 8.16 -2.61
N ALA A 174 -2.00 7.83 -2.89
CA ALA A 174 -1.28 8.36 -4.05
C ALA A 174 -1.97 7.99 -5.39
N ALA A 175 -2.45 6.75 -5.55
CA ALA A 175 -3.17 6.32 -6.74
C ALA A 175 -4.47 7.11 -6.95
N ARG A 176 -5.24 7.36 -5.87
CA ARG A 176 -6.45 8.19 -5.90
C ARG A 176 -6.15 9.60 -6.38
N MET A 177 -5.06 10.21 -5.92
CA MET A 177 -4.64 11.53 -6.40
C MET A 177 -4.27 11.48 -7.87
N TYR A 178 -3.35 10.60 -8.26
CA TYR A 178 -2.86 10.52 -9.65
C TYR A 178 -3.97 10.28 -10.67
N MET A 179 -5.04 9.59 -10.30
CA MET A 179 -6.20 9.35 -11.15
C MET A 179 -6.82 10.65 -11.72
N ASN A 180 -6.68 11.77 -11.01
CA ASN A 180 -7.21 13.09 -11.39
C ASN A 180 -6.15 14.03 -12.02
N THR A 181 -4.94 13.56 -12.28
CA THR A 181 -3.80 14.37 -12.76
C THR A 181 -3.44 14.08 -14.22
N GLU A 182 -2.53 14.84 -14.85
CA GLU A 182 -2.00 14.49 -16.19
C GLU A 182 -1.09 13.23 -16.20
N LYS A 183 -0.81 12.60 -15.04
CA LYS A 183 0.02 11.39 -14.91
C LYS A 183 -0.78 10.12 -14.48
N PRO A 184 -1.80 9.65 -15.23
CA PRO A 184 -2.60 8.47 -14.85
C PRO A 184 -1.82 7.14 -14.83
N VAL A 185 -0.60 7.09 -15.38
CA VAL A 185 0.29 5.92 -15.28
C VAL A 185 0.60 5.58 -13.82
N TRP A 186 0.81 6.59 -12.95
CA TRP A 186 1.05 6.33 -11.53
C TRP A 186 -0.20 5.85 -10.78
N ALA A 187 -1.40 6.23 -11.23
CA ALA A 187 -2.64 5.65 -10.72
C ALA A 187 -2.74 4.16 -11.05
N ILE A 188 -2.25 3.74 -12.23
CA ILE A 188 -2.17 2.33 -12.60
C ILE A 188 -1.17 1.59 -11.72
N ILE A 189 0.06 2.09 -11.66
CA ILE A 189 1.16 1.43 -10.95
C ILE A 189 0.85 1.30 -9.46
N TYR A 190 0.52 2.41 -8.78
CA TYR A 190 0.28 2.39 -7.34
C TYR A 190 -1.05 1.74 -6.97
N GLY A 191 -2.08 1.86 -7.81
CA GLY A 191 -3.34 1.13 -7.62
C GLY A 191 -3.14 -0.39 -7.66
N GLU A 192 -2.29 -0.88 -8.56
CA GLU A 192 -1.97 -2.30 -8.65
C GLU A 192 -1.02 -2.79 -7.55
N MET A 193 -0.03 -1.97 -7.13
CA MET A 193 0.80 -2.27 -5.95
C MET A 193 -0.06 -2.39 -4.69
N PHE A 194 -0.97 -1.44 -4.46
CA PHE A 194 -1.95 -1.52 -3.38
C PHE A 194 -2.78 -2.80 -3.43
N ILE A 195 -3.35 -3.15 -4.59
CA ILE A 195 -4.18 -4.36 -4.73
C ILE A 195 -3.41 -5.65 -4.42
N ASN A 196 -2.09 -5.71 -4.70
CA ASN A 196 -1.29 -6.89 -4.39
C ASN A 196 -0.97 -7.03 -2.90
N LEU A 197 -0.82 -5.91 -2.18
CA LEU A 197 -0.62 -5.87 -0.72
C LEU A 197 -1.95 -6.07 0.04
N GLU A 198 -3.04 -5.44 -0.41
CA GLU A 198 -4.38 -5.56 0.17
C GLU A 198 -5.43 -5.95 -0.87
N GLN A 199 -5.86 -7.21 -0.81
CA GLN A 199 -6.60 -7.86 -1.90
C GLN A 199 -8.13 -7.87 -1.74
N GLN A 200 -8.62 -7.95 -0.49
CA GLN A 200 -9.99 -8.39 -0.16
C GLN A 200 -10.79 -7.39 0.71
N THR A 201 -10.66 -6.08 0.48
CA THR A 201 -11.47 -5.06 1.17
C THR A 201 -12.36 -4.28 0.19
N PRO A 202 -13.35 -3.49 0.66
CA PRO A 202 -14.12 -2.59 -0.20
C PRO A 202 -13.24 -1.65 -1.02
N ARG A 203 -12.20 -1.04 -0.41
CA ARG A 203 -11.24 -0.19 -1.12
C ARG A 203 -10.40 -0.96 -2.15
N SER A 204 -10.12 -2.25 -1.95
CA SER A 204 -9.56 -3.10 -3.01
C SER A 204 -10.51 -3.29 -4.21
N GLN A 205 -11.82 -3.33 -3.99
CA GLN A 205 -12.81 -3.43 -5.08
C GLN A 205 -12.96 -2.09 -5.82
N GLU A 206 -12.95 -0.98 -5.09
CA GLU A 206 -12.94 0.38 -5.66
C GLU A 206 -11.67 0.64 -6.46
N THR A 207 -10.50 0.22 -5.96
CA THR A 207 -9.23 0.40 -6.66
C THR A 207 -9.15 -0.42 -7.95
N ARG A 208 -9.76 -1.61 -8.04
CA ARG A 208 -9.89 -2.35 -9.31
C ARG A 208 -10.69 -1.57 -10.36
N LYS A 209 -11.77 -0.89 -9.95
CA LYS A 209 -12.55 0.00 -10.83
C LYS A 209 -11.74 1.24 -11.24
N MET A 210 -11.02 1.86 -10.29
CA MET A 210 -10.13 2.99 -10.57
C MET A 210 -9.02 2.61 -11.55
N LEU A 211 -8.41 1.43 -11.39
CA LEU A 211 -7.38 0.90 -12.28
C LEU A 211 -7.90 0.74 -13.70
N LEU A 212 -9.06 0.09 -13.89
CA LEU A 212 -9.73 -0.03 -15.18
C LEU A 212 -10.10 1.34 -15.78
N ALA A 213 -10.54 2.29 -14.95
CA ALA A 213 -10.82 3.66 -15.37
C ALA A 213 -9.55 4.42 -15.80
N ALA A 214 -8.40 4.19 -15.14
CA ALA A 214 -7.12 4.78 -15.52
C ALA A 214 -6.64 4.23 -16.88
N TYR A 215 -6.76 2.92 -17.13
CA TYR A 215 -6.53 2.34 -18.46
C TYR A 215 -7.48 2.94 -19.52
N ARG A 216 -8.77 3.08 -19.20
CA ARG A 216 -9.75 3.74 -20.08
C ARG A 216 -9.45 5.21 -20.33
N ARG A 217 -8.85 5.93 -19.37
CA ARG A 217 -8.43 7.33 -19.53
C ARG A 217 -7.17 7.48 -20.38
N ILE A 218 -6.28 6.48 -20.36
CA ILE A 218 -5.06 6.45 -21.18
C ILE A 218 -5.36 6.09 -22.64
N TYR A 219 -6.26 5.13 -22.89
CA TYR A 219 -6.53 4.60 -24.24
C TYR A 219 -7.86 5.05 -24.86
N GLY A 220 -8.80 5.56 -24.06
CA GLY A 220 -10.01 6.22 -24.53
C GLY A 220 -9.68 7.58 -25.14
N ARG A 221 -9.72 7.65 -26.47
CA ARG A 221 -9.38 8.86 -27.24
C ARG A 221 -10.25 10.05 -26.84
N PRO A 222 -9.72 11.29 -26.85
CA PRO A 222 -10.37 12.36 -27.59
C PRO A 222 -10.14 12.09 -29.09
N SER A 223 -11.18 11.70 -29.82
CA SER A 223 -11.11 11.67 -31.29
C SER A 223 -11.43 13.05 -31.83
N GLU A 224 -10.47 13.98 -31.76
CA GLU A 224 -10.33 15.15 -32.66
C GLU A 224 -9.06 15.96 -32.31
N ASP A 225 -8.76 16.13 -31.02
CA ASP A 225 -7.48 16.65 -30.57
C ASP A 225 -6.42 15.54 -30.53
N GLY A 226 -5.29 15.77 -31.21
CA GLY A 226 -4.20 14.80 -31.31
C GLY A 226 -3.64 14.38 -29.95
N ILE A 227 -3.14 13.13 -29.89
CA ILE A 227 -2.46 12.45 -28.76
C ILE A 227 -2.02 13.44 -27.67
N PRO A 228 -2.57 13.36 -26.43
CA PRO A 228 -2.22 14.28 -25.35
C PRO A 228 -0.71 14.42 -25.22
N LYS A 229 -0.19 15.60 -25.58
CA LYS A 229 1.25 15.86 -25.55
C LYS A 229 1.72 15.85 -24.10
N TYR A 230 2.39 14.77 -23.70
CA TYR A 230 2.98 14.62 -22.37
C TYR A 230 3.91 15.81 -22.08
N GLY A 231 3.49 16.69 -21.16
CA GLY A 231 4.15 17.97 -20.86
C GLY A 231 4.01 18.99 -22.00
N LYS A 232 3.13 20.00 -21.82
CA LYS A 232 3.00 21.12 -22.76
C LYS A 232 4.34 21.87 -22.93
N ASP A 233 4.86 21.82 -24.15
CA ASP A 233 5.90 22.69 -24.75
C ASP A 233 6.89 23.38 -23.80
N LYS A 234 7.73 22.58 -23.13
CA LYS A 234 9.06 23.01 -22.69
C LYS A 234 10.07 21.96 -23.11
N LYS A 235 10.85 22.27 -24.16
CA LYS A 235 12.06 21.57 -24.67
C LYS A 235 12.14 20.08 -24.32
N ILE A 236 12.01 19.19 -25.32
CA ILE A 236 12.33 17.74 -25.25
C ILE A 236 13.48 17.55 -24.26
N ALA A 237 13.19 16.90 -23.13
CA ALA A 237 14.08 16.92 -21.97
C ALA A 237 15.44 16.36 -22.36
N VAL A 238 16.46 17.23 -22.40
CA VAL A 238 17.85 16.85 -22.67
C VAL A 238 18.39 16.20 -21.41
N GLY A 239 18.09 14.91 -21.26
CA GLY A 239 18.39 14.12 -20.08
C GLY A 239 18.12 12.63 -20.31
N PRO A 240 18.54 11.76 -19.37
CA PRO A 240 18.32 10.32 -19.49
C PRO A 240 16.83 9.99 -19.37
N LEU A 241 16.32 9.13 -20.28
CA LEU A 241 14.95 8.61 -20.27
C LEU A 241 14.55 8.13 -18.87
N THR A 242 13.47 8.65 -18.29
CA THR A 242 12.99 8.27 -16.95
C THR A 242 12.19 6.97 -16.97
N PHE A 243 11.96 6.38 -15.79
CA PHE A 243 11.08 5.21 -15.63
C PHE A 243 9.66 5.48 -16.15
N GLU A 244 9.05 6.59 -15.72
CA GLU A 244 7.70 6.97 -16.14
C GLU A 244 7.60 7.14 -17.66
N GLN A 245 8.60 7.80 -18.27
CA GLN A 245 8.67 7.93 -19.72
C GLN A 245 8.83 6.57 -20.42
N ALA A 246 9.63 5.65 -19.88
CA ALA A 246 9.80 4.31 -20.43
C ALA A 246 8.47 3.51 -20.36
N VAL A 247 7.75 3.57 -19.24
CA VAL A 247 6.44 2.92 -19.08
C VAL A 247 5.44 3.51 -20.07
N TYR A 248 5.25 4.84 -20.05
CA TYR A 248 4.31 5.52 -20.92
C TYR A 248 4.60 5.29 -22.41
N ASN A 249 5.86 5.41 -22.84
CA ASN A 249 6.24 5.17 -24.24
C ASN A 249 6.01 3.72 -24.68
N THR A 250 6.13 2.74 -23.77
CA THR A 250 5.84 1.33 -24.07
C THR A 250 4.33 1.11 -24.16
N MET A 251 3.56 1.65 -23.21
CA MET A 251 2.10 1.65 -23.24
C MET A 251 1.54 2.27 -24.53
N MET A 252 2.03 3.44 -24.95
CA MET A 252 1.52 4.14 -26.14
C MET A 252 1.76 3.41 -27.46
N LYS A 253 2.87 2.68 -27.59
CA LYS A 253 3.10 1.81 -28.77
C LYS A 253 2.05 0.70 -28.90
N LEU A 254 1.47 0.28 -27.78
CA LEU A 254 0.49 -0.80 -27.68
C LEU A 254 -0.96 -0.33 -27.74
N ALA A 255 -1.21 0.97 -27.95
CA ALA A 255 -2.57 1.51 -28.13
C ALA A 255 -3.42 0.77 -29.20
N PRO A 256 -2.88 0.26 -30.33
CA PRO A 256 -3.65 -0.54 -31.28
C PRO A 256 -4.19 -1.87 -30.74
N VAL A 257 -3.68 -2.37 -29.61
CA VAL A 257 -4.14 -3.64 -28.99
C VAL A 257 -5.51 -3.49 -28.31
N VAL A 258 -5.90 -2.25 -27.98
CA VAL A 258 -7.16 -1.90 -27.31
C VAL A 258 -8.04 -0.99 -28.18
N SER A 259 -7.82 -0.98 -29.52
CA SER A 259 -8.56 -0.12 -30.46
C SER A 259 -10.07 -0.32 -30.39
N ASP A 260 -10.48 -1.56 -30.13
CA ASP A 260 -11.86 -2.01 -30.19
C ASP A 260 -12.53 -1.95 -28.81
N GLY A 261 -11.78 -1.52 -27.78
CA GLY A 261 -12.27 -1.33 -26.42
C GLY A 261 -11.25 -1.72 -25.36
N VAL A 262 -11.34 -1.06 -24.20
CA VAL A 262 -10.60 -1.44 -22.98
C VAL A 262 -11.46 -2.43 -22.18
N THR A 263 -11.41 -3.68 -22.63
CA THR A 263 -11.99 -4.88 -22.00
C THR A 263 -10.93 -5.64 -21.22
N THR A 264 -11.33 -6.60 -20.38
CA THR A 264 -10.39 -7.47 -19.65
C THR A 264 -9.50 -8.25 -20.61
N GLU A 265 -10.08 -8.80 -21.69
CA GLU A 265 -9.36 -9.57 -22.70
C GLU A 265 -8.31 -8.73 -23.45
N ASN A 266 -8.68 -7.53 -23.91
CA ASN A 266 -7.75 -6.63 -24.59
C ASN A 266 -6.69 -6.08 -23.64
N LEU A 267 -7.02 -5.88 -22.35
CA LEU A 267 -6.04 -5.53 -21.33
C LEU A 267 -5.05 -6.66 -21.04
N THR A 268 -5.51 -7.92 -20.97
CA THR A 268 -4.59 -9.07 -20.85
C THR A 268 -3.60 -9.08 -22.02
N MET A 269 -4.08 -8.98 -23.26
CA MET A 269 -3.20 -8.92 -24.45
C MET A 269 -2.23 -7.74 -24.41
N LEU A 270 -2.70 -6.54 -24.06
CA LEU A 270 -1.88 -5.34 -23.98
C LEU A 270 -0.80 -5.47 -22.90
N ARG A 271 -1.16 -5.97 -21.71
CA ARG A 271 -0.25 -6.10 -20.58
C ARG A 271 0.79 -7.21 -20.80
N THR A 272 0.41 -8.32 -21.44
CA THR A 272 1.38 -9.36 -21.84
C THR A 272 2.41 -8.80 -22.82
N ARG A 273 1.99 -8.04 -23.84
CA ARG A 273 2.91 -7.38 -24.78
C ARG A 273 3.76 -6.30 -24.10
N PHE A 274 3.18 -5.52 -23.19
CA PHE A 274 3.91 -4.54 -22.39
C PHE A 274 5.04 -5.21 -21.60
N MET A 275 4.75 -6.34 -20.95
CA MET A 275 5.75 -7.09 -20.18
C MET A 275 6.85 -7.68 -21.07
N MET A 276 6.52 -8.17 -22.27
CA MET A 276 7.53 -8.62 -23.24
C MET A 276 8.48 -7.49 -23.66
N ASP A 277 7.93 -6.33 -24.07
CA ASP A 277 8.71 -5.14 -24.45
C ASP A 277 9.53 -4.60 -23.27
N TRP A 278 8.95 -4.56 -22.07
CA TRP A 278 9.61 -4.10 -20.85
C TRP A 278 10.77 -5.00 -20.45
N THR A 279 10.56 -6.32 -20.47
CA THR A 279 11.58 -7.31 -20.14
C THR A 279 12.77 -7.22 -21.11
N LEU A 280 12.51 -7.00 -22.40
CA LEU A 280 13.55 -6.84 -23.42
C LEU A 280 14.32 -5.51 -23.32
N LEU A 281 13.63 -4.40 -23.07
CA LEU A 281 14.19 -3.05 -23.24
C LEU A 281 14.63 -2.36 -21.94
N TYR A 282 14.00 -2.68 -20.81
CA TYR A 282 14.04 -1.83 -19.61
C TYR A 282 14.30 -2.56 -18.29
N SER A 283 14.00 -3.86 -18.18
CA SER A 283 14.15 -4.65 -16.94
C SER A 283 15.50 -4.48 -16.22
N ASN A 284 16.61 -4.59 -16.94
CA ASN A 284 17.97 -4.43 -16.40
C ASN A 284 18.28 -3.01 -15.89
N ARG A 285 17.60 -2.00 -16.42
CA ARG A 285 17.78 -0.59 -16.06
C ARG A 285 16.82 -0.16 -14.94
N PHE A 286 15.63 -0.75 -14.93
CA PHE A 286 14.54 -0.46 -14.02
C PHE A 286 13.96 -1.77 -13.45
N PRO A 287 14.72 -2.47 -12.58
CA PRO A 287 14.15 -3.56 -11.80
C PRO A 287 13.04 -2.98 -10.92
N PHE A 288 11.81 -3.44 -11.14
CA PHE A 288 10.60 -2.93 -10.47
C PHE A 288 9.74 -4.10 -10.03
N SER A 289 9.48 -4.21 -8.73
CA SER A 289 8.96 -5.43 -8.10
C SER A 289 7.61 -5.88 -8.67
N LEU A 290 6.73 -4.94 -9.02
CA LEU A 290 5.45 -5.26 -9.63
C LEU A 290 5.63 -5.90 -11.03
N PHE A 291 6.52 -5.37 -11.86
CA PHE A 291 6.77 -5.92 -13.19
C PHE A 291 7.52 -7.26 -13.12
N ILE A 292 8.45 -7.42 -12.16
CA ILE A 292 9.09 -8.72 -11.89
C ILE A 292 8.04 -9.78 -11.50
N ARG A 293 7.07 -9.41 -10.64
CA ARG A 293 5.93 -10.28 -10.30
C ARG A 293 5.05 -10.62 -11.50
N GLN A 294 4.78 -9.66 -12.39
CA GLN A 294 3.99 -9.89 -13.60
C GLN A 294 4.72 -10.82 -14.59
N ASP A 295 6.04 -10.69 -14.75
CA ASP A 295 6.87 -11.60 -15.55
C ASP A 295 6.87 -13.03 -14.97
N ASP A 296 6.96 -13.17 -13.65
CA ASP A 296 6.85 -14.46 -12.96
C ASP A 296 5.46 -15.11 -13.15
N MET A 297 4.38 -14.33 -13.04
CA MET A 297 3.02 -14.80 -13.39
C MET A 297 2.90 -15.25 -14.85
N ILE A 298 3.57 -14.59 -15.79
CA ILE A 298 3.58 -14.98 -17.21
C ILE A 298 4.32 -16.31 -17.39
N ARG A 299 5.51 -16.46 -16.79
CA ARG A 299 6.32 -17.70 -16.87
C ARG A 299 5.62 -18.92 -16.29
N ASN A 300 4.83 -18.73 -15.24
CA ASN A 300 4.11 -19.80 -14.53
C ASN A 300 2.64 -19.95 -14.98
N GLY A 301 2.18 -19.21 -15.99
CA GLY A 301 0.82 -19.36 -16.57
C GLY A 301 -0.33 -18.72 -15.77
N TYR A 302 -0.04 -17.99 -14.70
CA TYR A 302 -1.06 -17.33 -13.86
C TYR A 302 -1.54 -15.97 -14.39
N PHE A 303 -0.82 -15.35 -15.33
CA PHE A 303 -1.07 -13.95 -15.69
C PHE A 303 -2.46 -13.68 -16.28
N ASP A 304 -3.00 -14.58 -17.10
CA ASP A 304 -4.32 -14.42 -17.69
C ASP A 304 -5.44 -14.49 -16.61
N ILE A 305 -5.29 -15.43 -15.68
CA ILE A 305 -6.18 -15.59 -14.51
C ILE A 305 -6.09 -14.35 -13.60
N TYR A 306 -4.87 -13.85 -13.38
CA TYR A 306 -4.62 -12.64 -12.60
C TYR A 306 -5.27 -11.40 -13.24
N ASN A 307 -5.27 -11.28 -14.57
CA ASN A 307 -6.00 -10.21 -15.26
C ASN A 307 -7.52 -10.34 -15.09
N GLN A 308 -8.09 -11.55 -15.13
CA GLN A 308 -9.50 -11.79 -14.83
C GLN A 308 -9.85 -11.41 -13.38
N TRP A 309 -8.99 -11.74 -12.42
CA TRP A 309 -9.13 -11.38 -11.00
C TRP A 309 -9.00 -9.86 -10.74
N LEU A 310 -8.18 -9.18 -11.54
CA LEU A 310 -7.92 -7.76 -11.41
C LEU A 310 -9.00 -6.89 -12.09
N PHE A 311 -9.46 -7.28 -13.27
CA PHE A 311 -10.36 -6.47 -14.11
C PHE A 311 -11.75 -7.05 -14.31
N GLY A 312 -11.91 -8.37 -14.46
CA GLY A 312 -13.14 -8.99 -14.98
C GLY A 312 -14.40 -8.55 -14.23
N LYS A 313 -14.39 -8.63 -12.88
CA LYS A 313 -15.54 -8.19 -12.06
C LYS A 313 -15.75 -6.67 -12.06
N ALA A 314 -14.69 -5.88 -12.23
CA ALA A 314 -14.76 -4.42 -12.30
C ALA A 314 -15.23 -3.93 -13.68
N GLU A 315 -15.02 -4.72 -14.73
CA GLU A 315 -15.49 -4.48 -16.08
C GLU A 315 -16.94 -4.95 -16.27
N ASN A 316 -17.19 -6.24 -16.06
CA ASN A 316 -18.48 -6.88 -16.34
C ASN A 316 -18.70 -8.10 -15.42
N VAL A 317 -19.54 -7.90 -14.40
CA VAL A 317 -19.88 -8.95 -13.41
C VAL A 317 -20.46 -10.20 -14.08
N ALA A 318 -21.32 -10.07 -15.10
CA ALA A 318 -21.97 -11.21 -15.73
C ALA A 318 -20.99 -12.07 -16.54
N GLN A 319 -20.05 -11.44 -17.25
CA GLN A 319 -18.98 -12.14 -17.96
C GLN A 319 -17.98 -12.78 -16.98
N TYR A 320 -17.62 -12.08 -15.90
CA TYR A 320 -16.78 -12.64 -14.84
C TYR A 320 -17.41 -13.86 -14.16
N ASP A 321 -18.68 -13.78 -13.79
CA ASP A 321 -19.41 -14.90 -13.16
C ASP A 321 -19.61 -16.08 -14.13
N ALA A 322 -19.72 -15.82 -15.43
CA ALA A 322 -19.72 -16.87 -16.46
C ALA A 322 -18.32 -17.50 -16.61
N TRP A 323 -17.26 -16.68 -16.68
CA TRP A 323 -15.88 -17.15 -16.81
C TRP A 323 -15.50 -18.08 -15.66
N ASN A 324 -15.81 -17.72 -14.41
CA ASN A 324 -15.55 -18.54 -13.23
C ASN A 324 -16.33 -19.87 -13.21
N LYS A 325 -17.47 -19.98 -13.91
CA LYS A 325 -18.20 -21.26 -14.04
C LYS A 325 -17.54 -22.21 -15.03
N PHE A 326 -16.80 -21.70 -16.01
CA PHE A 326 -16.05 -22.50 -16.98
C PHE A 326 -14.59 -22.75 -16.58
N HIS A 327 -14.07 -21.99 -15.61
CA HIS A 327 -12.69 -22.08 -15.10
C HIS A 327 -12.72 -22.20 -13.57
N THR A 328 -13.36 -23.25 -13.05
CA THR A 328 -13.65 -23.43 -11.60
C THR A 328 -12.41 -23.37 -10.72
N ASP A 329 -11.30 -23.90 -11.23
CA ASP A 329 -10.09 -24.14 -10.44
C ASP A 329 -9.13 -22.93 -10.51
N ALA A 330 -9.30 -22.06 -11.52
CA ALA A 330 -8.36 -20.98 -11.80
C ALA A 330 -8.26 -19.93 -10.67
N MET A 331 -9.39 -19.50 -10.08
CA MET A 331 -9.35 -18.55 -8.95
C MET A 331 -8.77 -19.17 -7.67
N PRO A 332 -9.11 -20.42 -7.28
CA PRO A 332 -8.37 -21.17 -6.26
C PRO A 332 -6.86 -21.25 -6.53
N ASP A 333 -6.45 -21.68 -7.72
CA ASP A 333 -5.04 -21.87 -8.10
C ASP A 333 -4.25 -20.55 -8.01
N LEU A 334 -4.82 -19.44 -8.50
CA LEU A 334 -4.24 -18.11 -8.36
C LEU A 334 -4.12 -17.70 -6.88
N GLN A 335 -5.12 -17.98 -6.05
CA GLN A 335 -5.08 -17.64 -4.63
C GLN A 335 -4.02 -18.44 -3.88
N GLU A 336 -3.89 -19.74 -4.14
CA GLU A 336 -2.82 -20.56 -3.57
C GLU A 336 -1.44 -20.06 -4.01
N TRP A 337 -1.26 -19.79 -5.32
CA TRP A 337 -0.03 -19.23 -5.84
C TRP A 337 0.30 -17.87 -5.20
N MET A 338 -0.66 -16.95 -5.08
CA MET A 338 -0.44 -15.63 -4.45
C MET A 338 -0.15 -15.72 -2.94
N GLN A 339 -0.64 -16.76 -2.25
CA GLN A 339 -0.30 -17.01 -0.84
C GLN A 339 1.14 -17.51 -0.67
N GLY A 340 1.60 -18.42 -1.54
CA GLY A 340 2.99 -18.87 -1.59
C GLY A 340 3.96 -17.78 -2.06
N HIS A 341 3.54 -16.97 -3.03
CA HIS A 341 4.33 -15.92 -3.68
C HIS A 341 3.82 -14.55 -3.22
N LYS A 342 4.03 -14.22 -1.95
CA LYS A 342 3.64 -12.90 -1.40
C LYS A 342 4.39 -11.78 -2.12
N PHE A 343 3.65 -10.75 -2.55
CA PHE A 343 4.25 -9.55 -3.13
C PHE A 343 5.03 -8.78 -2.05
N ARG A 344 6.26 -8.38 -2.37
CA ARG A 344 7.13 -7.58 -1.51
C ARG A 344 7.80 -6.49 -2.35
N PRO A 345 7.23 -5.28 -2.40
CA PRO A 345 7.92 -4.12 -2.98
C PRO A 345 9.11 -3.72 -2.11
N VAL A 346 10.02 -2.92 -2.67
CA VAL A 346 11.26 -2.48 -2.02
C VAL A 346 11.44 -0.97 -2.20
N ALA A 347 12.25 -0.33 -1.35
CA ALA A 347 12.49 1.13 -1.45
C ALA A 347 13.09 1.53 -2.83
N GLY A 348 13.81 0.61 -3.48
CA GLY A 348 14.29 0.78 -4.86
C GLY A 348 13.20 0.91 -5.94
N ASP A 349 11.93 0.61 -5.61
CA ASP A 349 10.78 0.84 -6.49
C ASP A 349 10.37 2.33 -6.57
N ALA A 350 11.00 3.22 -5.80
CA ALA A 350 10.72 4.65 -5.71
C ALA A 350 11.17 5.46 -6.96
N TYR A 351 10.82 5.02 -8.16
CA TYR A 351 11.14 5.66 -9.45
C TYR A 351 10.34 6.95 -9.75
N ASN A 352 9.44 7.35 -8.86
CA ASN A 352 8.65 8.57 -9.01
C ASN A 352 9.48 9.80 -8.68
N ASP A 353 9.47 10.79 -9.57
CA ASP A 353 10.29 12.00 -9.47
C ASP A 353 9.87 12.96 -8.34
N LYS A 354 8.72 12.71 -7.70
CA LYS A 354 8.09 13.54 -6.65
C LYS A 354 7.90 15.00 -7.07
N GLN A 355 7.84 15.30 -8.37
CA GLN A 355 7.64 16.66 -8.91
C GLN A 355 6.17 17.08 -8.85
N VAL A 356 5.54 16.94 -7.68
CA VAL A 356 4.10 17.15 -7.42
C VAL A 356 3.60 18.51 -7.90
N ASN A 357 4.43 19.55 -7.88
CA ASN A 357 4.09 20.89 -8.36
C ASN A 357 3.69 20.90 -9.84
N LEU A 358 4.30 20.06 -10.69
CA LEU A 358 3.99 19.97 -12.12
C LEU A 358 2.76 19.08 -12.40
N VAL A 359 2.33 18.30 -11.40
CA VAL A 359 1.26 17.31 -11.51
C VAL A 359 -0.08 17.89 -11.09
N MET A 360 -0.06 18.84 -10.16
CA MET A 360 -1.24 19.43 -9.52
C MET A 360 -1.57 20.85 -10.01
N GLU A 361 -0.88 21.36 -11.02
CA GLU A 361 -1.34 22.56 -11.75
C GLU A 361 -2.66 22.24 -12.45
N LYS A 362 -3.78 22.64 -11.84
CA LYS A 362 -5.08 22.65 -12.52
C LYS A 362 -4.92 23.34 -13.86
N SER A 363 -5.24 22.64 -14.95
CA SER A 363 -5.36 23.25 -16.27
C SER A 363 -6.32 24.43 -16.14
N LYS A 364 -5.81 25.65 -16.30
CA LYS A 364 -6.65 26.85 -16.45
C LYS A 364 -7.34 26.74 -17.80
N GLY A 365 -8.53 26.15 -17.78
CA GLY A 365 -9.52 26.14 -18.86
C GLY A 365 -10.70 26.99 -18.43
#